data_AF-A0AAV2TFJ2-F1
#
_entry.id   AF-A0AAV2TFJ2-F1
#
_cell.length_a   1.000
_cell.length_b   1.000
_cell.length_c   1.000
_cell.angle_alpha   90.00
_cell.angle_beta   90.00
_cell.angle_gamma   90.00
#
_symmetry.space_group_name_H-M   'P 1'
#
loop_
_entity.id
_entity.type
_entity.pdbx_description
1 polymer ?
#
loop_
_entity_poly.entity_id
_entity_poly.type
_entity_poly.pdbx_seq_one_letter_code
_entity_poly.pdbx_strand_id
1 'polypeptide(L)'
;MKQQGYCKRWFNVVCAMLVLSAQRFASVWDSGMPDEALYGKTGFLNALVVEAIIKSGTHGSHACSSDGTYRELIRDSGHEDLLMPPLMFAWHEEYYLGGAHGFAGILLTLINVHRLFPDAVNSGTLNRYVLPTLRWYSELQLDSGNWPSSLGESCGRDVLVHWCHGATGAVPLMLWAYELWHEDIFLKKALKAGDAIWARGLLHKGCGICLGSAGSGNALLDLY
;
A
#
# COMPACT_ATOMS: atom_id res chain seq x y z
N MET A 1 7.44 -11.06 -28.19
CA MET A 1 8.64 -11.52 -27.45
C MET A 1 9.56 -10.33 -27.19
N LYS A 2 9.48 -9.72 -26.00
CA LYS A 2 10.54 -8.92 -25.35
C LYS A 2 10.03 -8.52 -23.96
N GLN A 3 10.92 -8.55 -22.97
CA GLN A 3 10.72 -8.43 -21.51
C GLN A 3 10.58 -9.74 -20.72
N GLN A 4 11.65 -10.55 -20.78
CA GLN A 4 12.08 -11.36 -19.65
C GLN A 4 13.46 -10.86 -19.23
N GLY A 5 13.55 -10.29 -18.03
CA GLY A 5 14.81 -9.85 -17.44
C GLY A 5 14.54 -9.03 -16.19
N TYR A 6 15.05 -9.51 -15.06
CA TYR A 6 15.04 -8.88 -13.74
C TYR A 6 13.78 -9.04 -12.89
N CYS A 7 13.57 -10.25 -12.37
CA CYS A 7 12.88 -10.42 -11.09
C CYS A 7 13.50 -11.59 -10.32
N LYS A 8 14.75 -11.43 -9.89
CA LYS A 8 15.38 -12.30 -8.88
C LYS A 8 15.97 -11.38 -7.81
N ARG A 9 15.49 -11.55 -6.58
CA ARG A 9 15.74 -10.77 -5.34
C ARG A 9 14.98 -9.45 -5.22
N TRP A 10 13.72 -9.49 -4.83
CA TRP A 10 13.09 -8.35 -4.16
C TRP A 10 12.10 -8.86 -3.10
N PHE A 11 12.60 -9.09 -1.88
CA PHE A 11 11.77 -9.33 -0.70
C PHE A 11 11.78 -8.12 0.26
N ASN A 12 12.38 -6.97 -0.09
CA ASN A 12 12.53 -5.85 0.86
C ASN A 12 12.60 -4.45 0.23
N VAL A 13 12.30 -4.27 -1.06
CA VAL A 13 12.83 -3.09 -1.78
C VAL A 13 11.92 -1.89 -1.91
N VAL A 14 10.63 -2.06 -1.63
CA VAL A 14 9.75 -0.89 -1.50
C VAL A 14 10.13 -0.07 -0.25
N CYS A 15 10.45 -0.73 0.88
CA CYS A 15 11.02 -0.05 2.06
C CYS A 15 12.48 0.40 1.86
N ALA A 16 13.33 -0.41 1.23
CA ALA A 16 14.75 -0.07 1.13
C ALA A 16 15.01 1.19 0.29
N MET A 17 14.25 1.48 -0.78
CA MET A 17 14.47 2.70 -1.56
C MET A 17 14.05 3.98 -0.82
N LEU A 18 12.97 3.92 -0.03
CA LEU A 18 12.55 5.02 0.85
C LEU A 18 13.56 5.26 1.97
N VAL A 19 14.07 4.18 2.60
CA VAL A 19 15.14 4.25 3.61
C VAL A 19 16.45 4.79 3.02
N LEU A 20 16.83 4.40 1.80
CA LEU A 20 18.02 4.92 1.12
C LEU A 20 17.87 6.41 0.74
N SER A 21 16.65 6.88 0.48
CA SER A 21 16.37 8.31 0.24
C SER A 21 16.31 9.13 1.53
N ALA A 22 16.01 8.50 2.68
CA ALA A 22 15.96 9.13 4.00
C ALA A 22 17.32 9.74 4.43
N GLN A 23 18.42 9.21 3.87
CA GLN A 23 19.76 9.76 4.05
C GLN A 23 19.87 11.24 3.62
N ARG A 24 19.01 11.70 2.70
CA ARG A 24 18.95 13.12 2.27
C ARG A 24 18.25 14.04 3.25
N PHE A 25 17.48 13.49 4.20
CA PHE A 25 16.74 14.23 5.22
C PHE A 25 17.45 14.23 6.58
N ALA A 26 18.48 13.39 6.76
CA ALA A 26 19.28 13.33 7.98
C ALA A 26 20.38 14.40 7.99
N SER A 27 20.01 15.69 8.11
CA SER A 27 20.98 16.78 8.26
C SER A 27 21.39 17.06 9.71
N VAL A 28 20.74 16.43 10.69
CA VAL A 28 21.03 16.59 12.12
C VAL A 28 21.25 15.20 12.74
N TRP A 29 22.44 14.67 12.58
CA TRP A 29 22.88 13.47 13.30
C TRP A 29 23.69 13.90 14.53
N ASP A 30 23.22 13.50 15.72
CA ASP A 30 24.06 13.47 16.91
C ASP A 30 24.88 12.17 16.91
N SER A 31 26.21 12.29 16.92
CA SER A 31 27.12 11.16 16.93
C SER A 31 27.04 10.33 18.22
N GLY A 32 26.42 10.87 19.29
CA GLY A 32 26.17 10.18 20.55
C GLY A 32 24.92 9.28 20.58
N MET A 33 24.08 9.32 19.55
CA MET A 33 22.83 8.54 19.52
C MET A 33 23.10 7.04 19.29
N PRO A 34 22.51 6.12 20.09
CA PRO A 34 22.64 4.68 19.87
C PRO A 34 21.95 4.25 18.57
N ASP A 35 22.24 3.05 18.06
CA ASP A 35 21.68 2.59 16.78
C ASP A 35 20.30 1.91 16.91
N GLU A 36 19.81 1.72 18.15
CA GLU A 36 18.64 0.92 18.44
C GLU A 36 17.30 1.56 18.03
N ALA A 37 16.24 0.77 18.18
CA ALA A 37 14.92 0.99 17.60
C ALA A 37 14.11 2.11 18.28
N LEU A 38 14.21 2.25 19.60
CA LEU A 38 13.27 3.00 20.42
C LEU A 38 13.69 4.46 20.58
N TYR A 39 14.98 4.70 20.81
CA TYR A 39 15.58 6.02 21.08
C TYR A 39 16.79 6.31 20.19
N GLY A 40 17.16 5.35 19.35
CA GLY A 40 18.33 5.40 18.50
C GLY A 40 18.05 5.85 17.07
N LYS A 41 19.10 5.77 16.24
CA LYS A 41 19.07 6.21 14.84
C LYS A 41 17.99 5.49 14.03
N THR A 42 17.70 4.23 14.35
CA THR A 42 16.66 3.45 13.66
C THR A 42 15.27 4.04 13.88
N GLY A 43 14.91 4.38 15.12
CA GLY A 43 13.63 5.02 15.43
C GLY A 43 13.49 6.39 14.76
N PHE A 44 14.55 7.19 14.79
CA PHE A 44 14.60 8.49 14.12
C PHE A 44 14.43 8.40 12.60
N LEU A 45 15.13 7.47 11.94
CA LEU A 45 14.98 7.26 10.49
C LEU A 45 13.56 6.84 10.10
N ASN A 46 12.93 5.98 10.91
CA ASN A 46 11.55 5.57 10.69
C ASN A 46 10.58 6.76 10.79
N ALA A 47 10.77 7.65 11.77
CA ALA A 47 9.97 8.87 11.90
C ALA A 47 10.13 9.79 10.68
N LEU A 48 11.37 10.02 10.21
CA LEU A 48 11.63 10.82 9.01
C LEU A 48 11.00 10.23 7.76
N VAL A 49 11.09 8.91 7.57
CA VAL A 49 10.48 8.22 6.43
C VAL A 49 8.96 8.40 6.45
N VAL A 50 8.32 8.23 7.61
CA VAL A 50 6.87 8.40 7.74
C VAL A 50 6.46 9.84 7.47
N GLU A 51 7.15 10.82 8.05
CA GLU A 51 6.88 12.23 7.78
C GLU A 51 6.98 12.54 6.29
N ALA A 52 8.03 12.05 5.62
CA ALA A 52 8.21 12.22 4.19
C ALA A 52 7.06 11.60 3.37
N ILE A 53 6.60 10.40 3.73
CA ILE A 53 5.47 9.72 3.05
C ILE A 53 4.17 10.52 3.25
N ILE A 54 3.84 10.92 4.48
CA ILE A 54 2.63 11.69 4.78
C ILE A 54 2.65 13.04 4.06
N LYS A 55 3.79 13.74 4.10
CA LYS A 55 3.97 15.00 3.39
C LYS A 55 3.81 14.81 1.88
N SER A 56 4.47 13.82 1.29
CA SER A 56 4.34 13.55 -0.15
C SER A 56 2.89 13.20 -0.53
N GLY A 57 2.22 12.35 0.26
CA GLY A 57 0.84 11.92 -0.01
C GLY A 57 -0.17 13.06 0.08
N THR A 58 -0.03 13.92 1.09
CA THR A 58 -0.87 15.13 1.24
C THR A 58 -0.64 16.12 0.10
N HIS A 59 0.61 16.34 -0.34
CA HIS A 59 0.89 17.16 -1.52
C HIS A 59 0.27 16.57 -2.78
N GLY A 60 0.36 15.24 -2.96
CA GLY A 60 -0.29 14.54 -4.06
C GLY A 60 -1.81 14.73 -4.06
N SER A 61 -2.44 14.65 -2.88
CA SER A 61 -3.88 14.86 -2.72
C SER A 61 -4.27 16.30 -3.09
N HIS A 62 -3.53 17.29 -2.59
CA HIS A 62 -3.74 18.69 -2.94
C HIS A 62 -3.59 18.96 -4.45
N ALA A 63 -2.56 18.39 -5.08
CA ALA A 63 -2.34 18.52 -6.52
C ALA A 63 -3.54 17.97 -7.31
N CYS A 64 -3.94 16.71 -7.05
CA CYS A 64 -5.06 16.05 -7.71
C CYS A 64 -6.39 16.76 -7.53
N SER A 65 -6.58 17.45 -6.39
CA SER A 65 -7.76 18.26 -6.13
C SER A 65 -7.77 19.55 -6.94
N SER A 66 -6.59 20.17 -7.12
CA SER A 66 -6.47 21.50 -7.72
C SER A 66 -6.62 21.49 -9.23
N ASP A 67 -6.16 20.43 -9.88
CA ASP A 67 -6.20 20.26 -11.34
C ASP A 67 -7.39 19.41 -11.82
N GLY A 68 -8.15 18.81 -10.89
CA GLY A 68 -9.30 17.95 -11.21
C GLY A 68 -8.93 16.52 -11.57
N THR A 69 -7.65 16.14 -11.52
CA THR A 69 -7.13 14.80 -11.88
C THR A 69 -7.89 13.70 -11.16
N TYR A 70 -8.21 13.87 -9.87
CA TYR A 70 -8.93 12.83 -9.13
C TYR A 70 -10.29 12.49 -9.74
N ARG A 71 -11.03 13.50 -10.23
CA ARG A 71 -12.34 13.29 -10.86
C ARG A 71 -12.22 12.52 -12.16
N GLU A 72 -11.13 12.73 -12.91
CA GLU A 72 -10.87 11.99 -14.14
C GLU A 72 -10.46 10.54 -13.85
N LEU A 73 -9.63 10.33 -12.82
CA LEU A 73 -9.18 8.99 -12.40
C LEU A 73 -10.31 8.08 -11.92
N ILE A 74 -11.31 8.66 -11.26
CA ILE A 74 -12.44 7.90 -10.72
C ILE A 74 -13.65 7.87 -11.67
N ARG A 75 -13.55 8.57 -12.81
CA ARG A 75 -14.55 8.52 -13.87
C ARG A 75 -14.65 7.08 -14.38
N ASP A 76 -15.88 6.59 -14.52
CA ASP A 76 -16.19 5.24 -15.01
C ASP A 76 -15.65 4.11 -14.11
N SER A 77 -15.33 4.42 -12.86
CA SER A 77 -14.88 3.42 -11.88
C SER A 77 -16.04 2.72 -11.16
N GLY A 78 -17.27 3.23 -11.27
CA GLY A 78 -18.39 2.82 -10.43
C GLY A 78 -18.35 3.40 -9.02
N HIS A 79 -17.37 4.27 -8.74
CA HIS A 79 -17.16 4.95 -7.45
C HIS A 79 -17.09 6.47 -7.65
N GLU A 80 -17.84 7.03 -8.59
CA GLU A 80 -17.76 8.46 -8.97
C GLU A 80 -18.05 9.42 -7.81
N ASP A 81 -18.87 8.99 -6.84
CA ASP A 81 -19.22 9.75 -5.64
C ASP A 81 -18.17 9.61 -4.51
N LEU A 82 -17.18 8.74 -4.67
CA LEU A 82 -16.19 8.46 -3.65
C LEU A 82 -15.25 9.66 -3.48
N LEU A 83 -15.28 10.26 -2.29
CA LEU A 83 -14.47 11.43 -1.97
C LEU A 83 -12.98 11.11 -1.98
N MET A 84 -12.21 12.08 -2.46
CA MET A 84 -10.75 11.96 -2.53
C MET A 84 -10.13 11.72 -1.15
N PRO A 85 -9.19 10.78 -1.02
CA PRO A 85 -8.51 10.52 0.25
C PRO A 85 -7.51 11.63 0.57
N PRO A 86 -7.13 11.79 1.85
CA PRO A 86 -6.15 12.79 2.25
C PRO A 86 -4.71 12.47 1.80
N LEU A 87 -4.45 11.23 1.35
CA LEU A 87 -3.16 10.82 0.77
C LEU A 87 -3.37 10.31 -0.65
N MET A 88 -2.58 10.81 -1.60
CA MET A 88 -2.52 10.31 -2.98
C MET A 88 -1.08 10.07 -3.41
N PHE A 89 -0.83 8.98 -4.14
CA PHE A 89 0.51 8.58 -4.58
C PHE A 89 0.49 8.19 -6.06
N ALA A 90 1.50 8.67 -6.80
CA ALA A 90 1.69 8.34 -8.21
C ALA A 90 3.12 7.84 -8.45
N TRP A 91 3.27 6.87 -9.35
CA TRP A 91 4.56 6.37 -9.83
C TRP A 91 4.47 6.16 -11.34
N HIS A 92 5.38 6.76 -12.12
CA HIS A 92 5.32 6.78 -13.59
C HIS A 92 3.94 7.18 -14.12
N GLU A 93 3.42 8.32 -13.65
CA GLU A 93 2.15 8.92 -14.09
C GLU A 93 0.89 8.09 -13.75
N GLU A 94 1.06 7.01 -12.99
CA GLU A 94 -0.01 6.06 -12.64
C GLU A 94 -0.24 5.99 -11.13
N TYR A 95 -1.51 5.84 -10.74
CA TYR A 95 -1.95 5.75 -9.34
C TYR A 95 -2.19 4.30 -8.95
N TYR A 96 -1.11 3.54 -8.77
CA TYR A 96 -1.15 2.10 -8.50
C TYR A 96 -1.79 1.76 -7.17
N LEU A 97 -2.60 0.70 -7.12
CA LEU A 97 -3.28 0.25 -5.90
C LEU A 97 -2.57 -0.93 -5.20
N GLY A 98 -1.73 -1.67 -5.91
CA GLY A 98 -1.14 -2.92 -5.42
C GLY A 98 0.05 -2.77 -4.47
N GLY A 99 0.60 -3.92 -4.03
CA GLY A 99 1.62 -3.98 -2.97
C GLY A 99 3.03 -3.54 -3.36
N ALA A 100 3.34 -3.51 -4.67
CA ALA A 100 4.70 -3.21 -5.14
C ALA A 100 4.97 -1.71 -5.30
N HIS A 101 4.06 -0.99 -5.95
CA HIS A 101 4.27 0.41 -6.33
C HIS A 101 3.11 1.32 -5.90
N GLY A 102 2.18 0.79 -5.11
CA GLY A 102 0.89 1.41 -4.89
C GLY A 102 0.47 1.57 -3.44
N PHE A 103 -0.78 2.00 -3.29
CA PHE A 103 -1.40 2.29 -2.00
C PHE A 103 -1.28 1.12 -1.01
N ALA A 104 -1.50 -0.13 -1.45
CA ALA A 104 -1.43 -1.27 -0.54
C ALA A 104 -0.09 -1.37 0.19
N GLY A 105 1.02 -1.25 -0.55
CA GLY A 105 2.36 -1.34 0.02
C GLY A 105 2.72 -0.13 0.88
N ILE A 106 2.33 1.07 0.46
CA ILE A 106 2.62 2.31 1.19
C ILE A 106 1.87 2.35 2.51
N LEU A 107 0.56 2.08 2.51
CA LEU A 107 -0.26 2.08 3.72
C LEU A 107 0.15 0.96 4.67
N LEU A 108 0.48 -0.23 4.16
CA LEU A 108 0.98 -1.33 4.97
C LEU A 108 2.31 -0.97 5.66
N THR A 109 3.19 -0.24 4.96
CA THR A 109 4.44 0.27 5.53
C THR A 109 4.15 1.23 6.69
N LEU A 110 3.25 2.19 6.51
CA LEU A 110 2.88 3.14 7.57
C LEU A 110 2.31 2.45 8.81
N ILE A 111 1.45 1.44 8.64
CA ILE A 111 0.89 0.65 9.74
C ILE A 111 2.00 -0.14 10.44
N ASN A 112 2.88 -0.83 9.70
CA ASN A 112 3.94 -1.64 10.29
C ASN A 112 4.97 -0.79 11.03
N VAL A 113 5.32 0.40 10.53
CA VAL A 113 6.20 1.32 11.25
C VAL A 113 5.54 1.76 12.56
N HIS A 114 4.24 2.12 12.56
CA HIS A 114 3.55 2.44 13.82
C HIS A 114 3.54 1.25 14.81
N ARG A 115 3.28 0.04 14.32
CA ARG A 115 3.23 -1.15 15.19
C ARG A 115 4.57 -1.48 15.83
N LEU A 116 5.65 -1.35 15.08
CA LEU A 116 7.00 -1.65 15.56
C LEU A 116 7.60 -0.47 16.35
N PHE A 117 7.19 0.76 16.02
CA PHE A 117 7.71 2.01 16.58
C PHE A 117 6.55 3.00 16.84
N PRO A 118 5.75 2.81 17.91
CA PRO A 118 4.55 3.63 18.16
C PRO A 118 4.85 5.12 18.31
N ASP A 119 6.04 5.47 18.79
CA ASP A 119 6.49 6.86 18.96
C ASP A 119 6.90 7.52 17.63
N ALA A 120 7.27 6.74 16.61
CA ALA A 120 7.66 7.26 15.30
C ALA A 120 6.45 7.76 14.49
N VAL A 121 5.26 7.23 14.77
CA VAL A 121 4.00 7.63 14.13
C VAL A 121 2.92 7.70 15.20
N ASN A 122 2.57 8.88 15.67
CA ASN A 122 1.49 8.96 16.65
C ASN A 122 0.14 8.56 16.05
N SER A 123 -0.75 8.03 16.89
CA SER A 123 -2.10 7.59 16.48
C SER A 123 -2.95 8.71 15.88
N GLY A 124 -2.67 9.98 16.20
CA GLY A 124 -3.35 11.14 15.60
C GLY A 124 -3.04 11.29 14.11
N THR A 125 -1.79 11.09 13.69
CA THR A 125 -1.37 11.10 12.28
C THR A 125 -2.04 9.95 11.52
N LEU A 126 -2.05 8.75 12.12
CA LEU A 126 -2.72 7.59 11.54
C LEU A 126 -4.22 7.84 11.32
N ASN A 127 -4.93 8.31 12.34
CA ASN A 127 -6.38 8.56 12.27
C ASN A 127 -6.73 9.74 11.34
N ARG A 128 -5.83 10.71 11.19
CA ARG A 128 -6.05 11.86 10.31
C ARG A 128 -5.82 11.52 8.83
N TYR A 129 -4.81 10.71 8.52
CA TYR A 129 -4.37 10.52 7.13
C TYR A 129 -4.50 9.08 6.65
N VAL A 130 -4.09 8.10 7.45
CA VAL A 130 -4.02 6.69 7.02
C VAL A 130 -5.40 6.04 7.05
N LEU A 131 -6.14 6.17 8.15
CA LEU A 131 -7.46 5.55 8.27
C LEU A 131 -8.47 6.02 7.21
N PRO A 132 -8.63 7.34 6.92
CA PRO A 132 -9.53 7.77 5.86
C PRO A 132 -9.10 7.27 4.47
N THR A 133 -7.79 7.20 4.22
CA THR A 133 -7.25 6.65 2.97
C THR A 133 -7.50 5.13 2.87
N LEU A 134 -7.43 4.39 3.98
CA LEU A 134 -7.77 2.97 4.02
C LEU A 134 -9.23 2.71 3.72
N ARG A 135 -10.13 3.51 4.32
CA ARG A 135 -11.58 3.41 4.05
C ARG A 135 -11.84 3.67 2.57
N TRP A 136 -11.28 4.74 2.02
CA TRP A 136 -11.33 5.01 0.58
C TRP A 136 -10.81 3.83 -0.25
N TYR A 137 -9.62 3.31 0.06
CA TYR A 137 -9.02 2.17 -0.64
C TYR A 137 -9.91 0.92 -0.59
N SER A 138 -10.56 0.68 0.54
CA SER A 138 -11.45 -0.46 0.75
C SER A 138 -12.71 -0.40 -0.12
N GLU A 139 -13.17 0.80 -0.47
CA GLU A 139 -14.32 0.97 -1.36
C GLU A 139 -13.99 0.62 -2.81
N LEU A 140 -12.74 0.77 -3.24
CA LEU A 140 -12.27 0.40 -4.59
C LEU A 140 -12.22 -1.11 -4.86
N GLN A 141 -12.65 -1.94 -3.91
CA GLN A 141 -12.70 -3.39 -4.12
C GLN A 141 -13.80 -3.73 -5.12
N LEU A 142 -13.43 -4.47 -6.16
CA LEU A 142 -14.34 -4.92 -7.20
C LEU A 142 -15.34 -5.96 -6.66
N ASP A 143 -16.41 -6.17 -7.42
CA ASP A 143 -17.44 -7.16 -7.08
C ASP A 143 -16.88 -8.57 -6.92
N SER A 144 -15.82 -8.91 -7.66
CA SER A 144 -15.13 -10.20 -7.54
C SER A 144 -14.30 -10.37 -6.27
N GLY A 145 -14.12 -9.33 -5.46
CA GLY A 145 -13.20 -9.31 -4.31
C GLY A 145 -11.77 -8.87 -4.64
N ASN A 146 -11.46 -8.62 -5.92
CA ASN A 146 -10.17 -8.12 -6.35
C ASN A 146 -10.04 -6.59 -6.26
N TRP A 147 -8.86 -6.06 -6.50
CA TRP A 147 -8.62 -4.64 -6.76
C TRP A 147 -8.07 -4.44 -8.16
N PRO A 148 -8.38 -3.30 -8.80
CA PRO A 148 -7.72 -2.93 -10.04
C PRO A 148 -6.23 -2.64 -9.82
N SER A 149 -5.44 -2.63 -10.90
CA SER A 149 -4.00 -2.37 -10.78
C SER A 149 -3.68 -0.93 -10.41
N SER A 150 -4.44 0.01 -10.98
CA SER A 150 -4.32 1.46 -10.79
C SER A 150 -5.70 2.11 -10.94
N LEU A 151 -5.82 3.38 -10.55
CA LEU A 151 -6.99 4.21 -10.90
C LEU A 151 -7.01 4.54 -12.41
N GLY A 152 -8.08 5.17 -12.90
CA GLY A 152 -8.27 5.53 -14.30
C GLY A 152 -8.73 4.34 -15.16
N GLU A 153 -8.12 4.16 -16.33
CA GLU A 153 -8.50 3.13 -17.31
C GLU A 153 -8.44 1.68 -16.76
N SER A 154 -7.73 1.48 -15.66
CA SER A 154 -7.60 0.18 -15.01
C SER A 154 -8.71 -0.13 -14.00
N CYS A 155 -9.53 0.85 -13.59
CA CYS A 155 -10.57 0.67 -12.55
C CYS A 155 -11.52 -0.49 -12.86
N GLY A 156 -11.95 -0.65 -14.12
CA GLY A 156 -12.83 -1.76 -14.53
C GLY A 156 -12.11 -3.07 -14.89
N ARG A 157 -10.77 -3.12 -14.84
CA ARG A 157 -10.00 -4.27 -15.33
C ARG A 157 -9.69 -5.27 -14.21
N ASP A 158 -10.56 -6.26 -14.07
CA ASP A 158 -10.42 -7.35 -13.09
C ASP A 158 -9.61 -8.55 -13.62
N VAL A 159 -8.30 -8.37 -13.76
CA VAL A 159 -7.42 -9.41 -14.34
C VAL A 159 -6.34 -9.90 -13.39
N LEU A 160 -5.67 -8.98 -12.69
CA LEU A 160 -4.45 -9.29 -11.95
C LEU A 160 -4.78 -9.67 -10.51
N VAL A 161 -4.40 -10.89 -10.11
CA VAL A 161 -4.56 -11.41 -8.73
C VAL A 161 -3.16 -11.66 -8.15
N HIS A 162 -2.33 -10.63 -8.17
CA HIS A 162 -0.90 -10.69 -7.85
C HIS A 162 -0.58 -9.86 -6.59
N TRP A 163 0.55 -10.15 -5.95
CA TRP A 163 1.01 -9.30 -4.85
C TRP A 163 1.31 -7.87 -5.34
N CYS A 164 1.92 -7.74 -6.52
CA CYS A 164 2.22 -6.42 -7.08
C CYS A 164 0.97 -5.64 -7.51
N HIS A 165 -0.10 -6.33 -7.93
CA HIS A 165 -1.34 -5.73 -8.43
C HIS A 165 -2.52 -6.67 -8.14
N GLY A 166 -3.48 -6.21 -7.34
CA GLY A 166 -4.70 -6.94 -6.99
C GLY A 166 -4.75 -7.48 -5.56
N ALA A 167 -5.71 -8.39 -5.33
CA ALA A 167 -6.12 -8.91 -4.03
C ALA A 167 -4.98 -9.45 -3.18
N THR A 168 -4.06 -10.21 -3.78
CA THR A 168 -2.93 -10.82 -3.06
C THR A 168 -2.05 -9.77 -2.36
N GLY A 169 -1.92 -8.56 -2.93
CA GLY A 169 -1.20 -7.45 -2.30
C GLY A 169 -2.04 -6.69 -1.27
N ALA A 170 -3.36 -6.73 -1.40
CA ALA A 170 -4.30 -6.00 -0.56
C ALA A 170 -4.64 -6.74 0.75
N VAL A 171 -4.63 -8.08 0.75
CA VAL A 171 -4.98 -8.91 1.92
C VAL A 171 -4.19 -8.53 3.19
N PRO A 172 -2.84 -8.45 3.16
CA PRO A 172 -2.09 -8.11 4.36
C PRO A 172 -2.43 -6.70 4.87
N LEU A 173 -2.71 -5.77 3.96
CA LEU A 173 -3.13 -4.41 4.34
C LEU A 173 -4.45 -4.42 5.09
N MET A 174 -5.46 -5.11 4.55
CA MET A 174 -6.79 -5.16 5.15
C MET A 174 -6.77 -5.88 6.50
N LEU A 175 -5.99 -6.95 6.65
CA LEU A 175 -5.83 -7.64 7.93
C LEU A 175 -5.17 -6.74 8.98
N TRP A 176 -4.05 -6.09 8.64
CA TRP A 176 -3.41 -5.17 9.60
C TRP A 176 -4.26 -3.94 9.92
N ALA A 177 -5.09 -3.48 8.98
CA ALA A 177 -6.06 -2.44 9.27
C ALA A 177 -7.14 -2.92 10.25
N TYR A 178 -7.66 -4.15 10.10
CA TYR A 178 -8.58 -4.73 11.07
C TYR A 178 -7.95 -4.89 12.45
N GLU A 179 -6.72 -5.38 12.54
CA GLU A 179 -6.02 -5.54 13.81
C GLU A 179 -5.80 -4.22 14.55
N LEU A 180 -5.58 -3.11 13.83
CA LEU A 180 -5.28 -1.82 14.44
C LEU A 180 -6.53 -1.00 14.79
N TRP A 181 -7.58 -1.07 13.97
CA TRP A 181 -8.79 -0.24 14.13
C TRP A 181 -10.06 -1.01 14.47
N HIS A 182 -10.05 -2.35 14.36
CA HIS A 182 -11.19 -3.23 14.62
C HIS A 182 -12.48 -2.83 13.87
N GLU A 183 -12.34 -2.27 12.66
CA GLU A 183 -13.48 -2.00 11.78
C GLU A 183 -13.75 -3.22 10.90
N ASP A 184 -14.92 -3.86 11.09
CA ASP A 184 -15.36 -5.07 10.38
C ASP A 184 -15.25 -4.98 8.85
N ILE A 185 -15.34 -3.77 8.28
CA ILE A 185 -15.20 -3.55 6.85
C ILE A 185 -13.87 -4.13 6.35
N PHE A 186 -12.77 -3.94 7.07
CA PHE A 186 -11.46 -4.39 6.63
C PHE A 186 -11.36 -5.92 6.61
N LEU A 187 -11.85 -6.60 7.66
CA LEU A 187 -11.89 -8.05 7.68
C LEU A 187 -12.79 -8.62 6.58
N LYS A 188 -13.97 -8.04 6.37
CA LYS A 188 -14.88 -8.46 5.28
C LYS A 188 -14.23 -8.32 3.90
N LYS A 189 -13.53 -7.22 3.66
CA LYS A 189 -12.81 -6.98 2.40
C LYS A 189 -11.64 -7.97 2.24
N ALA A 190 -10.91 -8.27 3.31
CA ALA A 190 -9.85 -9.28 3.32
C ALA A 190 -10.37 -10.69 2.99
N LEU A 191 -11.48 -11.12 3.60
CA LEU A 191 -12.10 -12.42 3.34
C LEU A 191 -12.59 -12.53 1.90
N LYS A 192 -13.28 -11.49 1.38
CA LYS A 192 -13.72 -11.45 -0.03
C LYS A 192 -12.54 -11.52 -1.00
N ALA A 193 -11.41 -10.90 -0.64
CA ALA A 193 -10.17 -11.01 -1.40
C ALA A 193 -9.59 -12.43 -1.34
N GLY A 194 -9.68 -13.09 -0.19
CA GLY A 194 -9.37 -14.50 -0.02
C GLY A 194 -10.14 -15.40 -0.98
N ASP A 195 -11.45 -15.19 -1.12
CA ASP A 195 -12.28 -15.93 -2.09
C ASP A 195 -11.80 -15.71 -3.53
N ALA A 196 -11.45 -14.47 -3.88
CA ALA A 196 -10.91 -14.14 -5.21
C ALA A 196 -9.57 -14.84 -5.47
N ILE A 197 -8.69 -14.89 -4.47
CA ILE A 197 -7.39 -15.56 -4.53
C ILE A 197 -7.58 -17.08 -4.58
N TRP A 198 -8.52 -17.64 -3.84
CA TRP A 198 -8.84 -19.06 -3.90
C TRP A 198 -9.30 -19.47 -5.30
N ALA A 199 -10.18 -18.67 -5.90
CA ALA A 199 -10.72 -18.94 -7.23
C ALA A 199 -9.70 -18.73 -8.37
N ARG A 200 -8.80 -17.75 -8.27
CA ARG A 200 -7.96 -17.27 -9.38
C ARG A 200 -6.45 -17.18 -9.09
N GLY A 201 -6.01 -17.51 -7.89
CA GLY A 201 -4.62 -17.39 -7.42
C GLY A 201 -3.69 -18.51 -7.85
N LEU A 202 -4.18 -19.51 -8.58
CA LEU A 202 -3.32 -20.48 -9.26
C LEU A 202 -2.85 -19.91 -10.61
N LEU A 203 -1.75 -19.16 -10.57
CA LEU A 203 -1.34 -18.30 -11.67
C LEU A 203 -0.53 -19.05 -12.73
N HIS A 204 -0.90 -18.90 -14.00
CA HIS A 204 -0.16 -19.45 -15.15
C HIS A 204 1.26 -18.89 -15.27
N LYS A 205 1.52 -17.74 -14.63
CA LYS A 205 2.80 -17.02 -14.69
C LYS A 205 3.90 -17.67 -13.83
N GLY A 206 3.56 -18.65 -13.00
CA GLY A 206 4.51 -19.51 -12.27
C GLY A 206 4.29 -19.51 -10.75
N CYS A 207 5.27 -20.03 -10.02
CA CYS A 207 5.22 -20.22 -8.56
C CYS A 207 5.98 -19.16 -7.75
N GLY A 208 6.23 -17.97 -8.32
CA GLY A 208 6.93 -16.88 -7.63
C GLY A 208 6.06 -16.16 -6.58
N ILE A 209 6.67 -15.28 -5.78
CA ILE A 209 5.96 -14.50 -4.75
C ILE A 209 5.24 -13.28 -5.34
N CYS A 210 5.90 -12.51 -6.20
CA CYS A 210 5.34 -11.24 -6.70
C CYS A 210 4.09 -11.43 -7.57
N LEU A 211 4.10 -12.45 -8.42
CA LEU A 211 3.13 -12.66 -9.49
C LEU A 211 2.96 -14.15 -9.82
N GLY A 212 3.03 -14.98 -8.78
CA GLY A 212 2.88 -16.43 -8.89
C GLY A 212 2.16 -17.03 -7.69
N SER A 213 1.82 -18.32 -7.79
CA SER A 213 0.93 -19.00 -6.83
C SER A 213 1.47 -19.08 -5.41
N ALA A 214 2.78 -18.93 -5.20
CA ALA A 214 3.36 -18.86 -3.85
C ALA A 214 2.95 -17.57 -3.13
N GLY A 215 2.87 -16.44 -3.84
CA GLY A 215 2.35 -15.19 -3.29
C GLY A 215 0.87 -15.33 -2.89
N SER A 216 0.07 -15.94 -3.75
CA SER A 216 -1.33 -16.25 -3.48
C SER A 216 -1.48 -17.15 -2.25
N GLY A 217 -0.65 -18.19 -2.14
CA GLY A 217 -0.60 -19.07 -0.97
C GLY A 217 -0.28 -18.31 0.32
N ASN A 218 0.70 -17.42 0.31
CA ASN A 218 1.03 -16.59 1.49
C ASN A 218 -0.15 -15.72 1.93
N ALA A 219 -0.85 -15.06 1.00
CA ALA A 219 -2.02 -14.25 1.36
C ALA A 219 -3.16 -15.09 1.97
N LEU A 220 -3.34 -16.34 1.52
CA LEU A 220 -4.30 -17.27 2.13
C LEU A 220 -3.85 -17.75 3.51
N LEU A 221 -2.54 -17.89 3.74
CA LEU A 221 -1.99 -18.19 5.07
C LEU A 221 -2.17 -17.02 6.03
N ASP A 222 -2.04 -15.78 5.57
CA ASP A 222 -2.30 -14.60 6.41
C ASP A 222 -3.77 -14.55 6.89
N LEU A 223 -4.71 -15.13 6.13
CA LEU A 223 -6.14 -15.19 6.46
C LEU A 223 -6.52 -16.32 7.42
N TYR A 224 -5.66 -17.33 7.60
CA TYR A 224 -5.91 -18.52 8.42
C TYR A 224 -5.57 -18.29 9.89
#